data_AF-A0A067D840-F1
#
_entry.id   AF-A0A067D840-F1
#
_cell.length_a   1.000
_cell.length_b   1.000
_cell.length_c   1.000
_cell.angle_alpha   90.00
_cell.angle_beta   90.00
_cell.angle_gamma   90.00
#
_symmetry.space_group_name_H-M   'P 1'
#
loop_
_entity.id
_entity.type
_entity.pdbx_description
1 polymer ?
#
loop_
_entity_poly.entity_id
_entity_poly.type
_entity_poly.pdbx_seq_one_letter_code
_entity_poly.pdbx_strand_id
1 'polypeptide(L)'
;LLFQVIILLLPWPIKSIAKAPPHLTKPNCPSNCGNNVTIPFPFGTGENCYFDQRYAIDCKSNKPILRIINLEVLEFFLEKSTMRVNQSVIRSCQDKITEASFVNLEKLPFYFSYHDNIFSGIGCNNLASMSPADHDFILGGCLSICDPRNKTDDDSCNGIGCCKAGVPWALKSFNISIRSINTATSSSSGSQEEGKCKYTFMVEKE
;
A
#
# COMPACT_ATOMS: atom_id res chain seq x y z
N LEU A 1 8.91 3.18 -8.88
CA LEU A 1 7.54 2.77 -9.21
C LEU A 1 6.69 3.00 -7.97
N LEU A 2 5.56 3.67 -8.12
CA LEU A 2 4.58 3.90 -7.04
C LEU A 2 3.28 3.22 -7.45
N PHE A 3 2.64 2.53 -6.51
CA PHE A 3 1.31 1.98 -6.68
C PHE A 3 0.31 2.73 -5.80
N GLN A 4 -0.94 2.73 -6.25
CA GLN A 4 -2.03 3.36 -5.53
C GLN A 4 -2.54 2.39 -4.46
N VAL A 5 -2.72 2.86 -3.24
CA VAL A 5 -3.21 2.08 -2.10
C VAL A 5 -4.34 2.85 -1.42
N ILE A 6 -5.39 2.14 -1.04
CA ILE A 6 -6.54 2.71 -0.33
C ILE A 6 -6.35 2.61 1.18
N ILE A 7 -6.41 3.73 1.88
CA ILE A 7 -6.39 3.81 3.33
C ILE A 7 -7.80 4.12 3.84
N LEU A 8 -8.32 3.28 4.72
CA LEU A 8 -9.58 3.46 5.43
C LEU A 8 -9.42 4.43 6.59
N LEU A 9 -10.34 5.38 6.70
CA LEU A 9 -10.43 6.38 7.75
C LEU A 9 -11.42 5.90 8.82
N LEU A 10 -11.03 5.98 10.10
CA LEU A 10 -11.97 5.69 11.18
C LEU A 10 -13.05 6.77 11.29
N PRO A 11 -14.33 6.39 11.46
CA PRO A 11 -15.37 7.35 11.82
C PRO A 11 -15.06 7.92 13.21
N TRP A 12 -15.09 9.26 13.32
CA TRP A 12 -14.85 9.95 14.58
C TRP A 12 -15.95 9.70 15.62
N PRO A 13 -15.62 9.66 16.92
CA PRO A 13 -16.60 10.00 17.96
C PRO A 13 -16.93 11.50 17.83
N ILE A 14 -18.10 11.83 17.30
CA ILE A 14 -18.53 13.22 17.10
C ILE A 14 -18.87 13.83 18.46
N LYS A 15 -17.96 14.63 19.03
CA LYS A 15 -18.35 15.68 19.99
C LYS A 15 -18.71 16.94 19.19
N SER A 16 -19.91 17.45 19.42
CA SER A 16 -20.50 18.57 18.65
C SER A 16 -19.73 19.86 18.87
N ILE A 17 -18.96 20.27 17.86
CA ILE A 17 -18.46 21.63 17.64
C ILE A 17 -18.83 21.90 16.18
N ALA A 18 -19.44 23.06 15.88
CA ALA A 18 -19.95 23.45 14.56
C ALA A 18 -19.07 22.90 13.42
N LYS A 19 -19.47 21.74 12.91
CA LYS A 19 -18.65 20.87 12.07
C LYS A 19 -18.98 21.25 10.64
N ALA A 20 -17.99 21.65 9.87
CA ALA A 20 -18.15 21.67 8.43
C ALA A 20 -18.69 20.28 8.02
N PRO A 21 -19.66 20.20 7.09
CA PRO A 21 -20.10 18.92 6.55
C PRO A 21 -18.87 18.06 6.20
N PRO A 22 -18.88 16.75 6.48
CA PRO A 22 -17.73 15.86 6.30
C PRO A 22 -17.20 15.77 4.85
N HIS A 23 -17.82 16.51 3.93
CA HIS A 23 -17.51 16.59 2.52
C HIS A 23 -16.96 17.95 2.08
N LEU A 24 -16.80 18.90 3.02
CA LEU A 24 -16.39 20.26 2.70
C LEU A 24 -15.05 20.59 3.36
N THR A 25 -14.21 21.29 2.61
CA THR A 25 -13.05 21.99 3.16
C THR A 25 -13.52 22.93 4.28
N LYS A 26 -12.74 23.02 5.37
CA LYS A 26 -13.04 23.97 6.45
C LYS A 26 -13.10 25.41 5.89
N PRO A 27 -14.08 26.24 6.29
CA PRO A 27 -14.15 27.62 5.82
C PRO A 27 -12.86 28.39 6.08
N ASN A 28 -12.47 29.26 5.13
CA ASN A 28 -11.23 30.04 5.13
C ASN A 28 -9.93 29.22 5.03
N CYS A 29 -10.01 27.94 4.67
CA CYS A 29 -8.85 27.09 4.42
C CYS A 29 -8.69 26.79 2.93
N PRO A 30 -7.43 26.60 2.46
CA PRO A 30 -7.19 26.13 1.10
C PRO A 30 -7.89 24.80 0.84
N SER A 31 -8.60 24.70 -0.29
CA SER A 31 -9.36 23.51 -0.66
C SER A 31 -8.56 22.49 -1.47
N ASN A 32 -7.39 22.86 -1.99
CA ASN A 32 -6.49 21.97 -2.73
C ASN A 32 -5.05 22.51 -2.70
N CYS A 33 -4.11 21.75 -3.28
CA CYS A 33 -2.71 22.16 -3.45
C CYS A 33 -2.41 22.73 -4.85
N GLY A 34 -3.41 23.18 -5.60
CA GLY A 34 -3.26 23.59 -7.01
C GLY A 34 -3.34 22.43 -8.00
N ASN A 35 -3.46 21.18 -7.54
CA ASN A 35 -3.94 20.06 -8.33
C ASN A 35 -5.46 19.88 -8.20
N ASN A 36 -6.03 18.90 -8.91
CA ASN A 36 -7.46 18.63 -8.89
C ASN A 36 -7.93 17.78 -7.68
N VAL A 37 -7.16 17.76 -6.59
CA VAL A 37 -7.47 16.97 -5.39
C VAL A 37 -8.05 17.89 -4.32
N THR A 38 -9.35 17.79 -4.09
CA THR A 38 -10.03 18.52 -3.01
C THR A 38 -9.66 17.93 -1.65
N ILE A 39 -9.28 18.79 -0.71
CA ILE A 39 -8.91 18.44 0.67
C ILE A 39 -10.11 18.69 1.59
N PRO A 40 -10.81 17.63 2.04
CA PRO A 40 -11.96 17.77 2.91
C PRO A 40 -11.55 17.81 4.39
N PHE A 41 -12.33 18.49 5.23
CA PHE A 41 -12.19 18.31 6.67
C PHE A 41 -12.49 16.84 7.02
N PRO A 42 -11.67 16.12 7.80
CA PRO A 42 -10.74 16.61 8.84
C PRO A 42 -9.34 17.04 8.37
N PHE A 43 -9.02 16.81 7.10
CA PHE A 43 -7.75 17.17 6.51
C PHE A 43 -7.72 18.65 6.14
N GLY A 44 -6.52 19.21 6.10
CA GLY A 44 -6.36 20.61 5.73
C GLY A 44 -4.91 21.05 5.66
N THR A 45 -4.71 22.17 4.97
CA THR A 45 -3.41 22.83 4.78
C THR A 45 -3.38 24.14 5.56
N GLY A 46 -2.30 24.36 6.31
CA GLY A 46 -2.13 25.57 7.13
C GLY A 46 -2.65 25.44 8.56
N GLU A 47 -2.29 26.40 9.40
CA GLU A 47 -2.68 26.42 10.81
C GLU A 47 -4.21 26.46 10.96
N ASN A 48 -4.72 25.73 11.96
CA ASN A 48 -6.15 25.63 12.25
C ASN A 48 -7.04 25.09 11.12
N CYS A 49 -6.48 24.53 10.04
CA CYS A 49 -7.26 24.02 8.91
C CYS A 49 -7.55 22.51 8.94
N TYR A 50 -6.85 21.79 9.78
CA TYR A 50 -7.05 20.37 10.05
C TYR A 50 -7.50 20.17 11.51
N PHE A 51 -8.05 19.01 11.81
CA PHE A 51 -8.53 18.71 13.18
C PHE A 51 -7.40 18.56 14.20
N ASP A 52 -6.39 17.76 13.84
CA ASP A 52 -5.16 17.61 14.61
C ASP A 52 -4.01 17.23 13.67
N GLN A 53 -2.79 17.14 14.21
CA GLN A 53 -1.56 16.91 13.44
C GLN A 53 -1.57 15.65 12.57
N ARG A 54 -2.43 14.66 12.85
CA ARG A 54 -2.54 13.42 12.06
C ARG A 54 -3.25 13.63 10.73
N TYR A 55 -3.96 14.75 10.58
CA TYR A 55 -4.72 15.12 9.39
C TYR A 55 -4.09 16.29 8.61
N ALA A 56 -2.91 16.76 9.02
CA ALA A 56 -2.23 17.85 8.35
C ALA A 56 -1.76 17.45 6.95
N ILE A 57 -2.09 18.28 5.96
CA ILE A 57 -1.63 18.16 4.57
C ILE A 57 -0.58 19.24 4.28
N ASP A 58 0.52 18.82 3.69
CA ASP A 58 1.53 19.71 3.12
C ASP A 58 1.39 19.76 1.60
N CYS A 59 1.44 20.96 1.02
CA CYS A 59 1.50 21.11 -0.44
C CYS A 59 2.95 21.15 -0.88
N LYS A 60 3.43 20.08 -1.53
CA LYS A 60 4.78 20.01 -2.12
C LYS A 60 4.67 19.90 -3.63
N SER A 61 5.18 20.87 -4.37
CA SER A 61 5.14 20.89 -5.85
C SER A 61 3.72 20.64 -6.41
N ASN A 62 2.74 21.36 -5.86
CA ASN A 62 1.30 21.23 -6.15
C ASN A 62 0.65 19.88 -5.81
N LYS A 63 1.31 19.04 -5.00
CA LYS A 63 0.78 17.74 -4.57
C LYS A 63 0.46 17.75 -3.07
N PRO A 64 -0.71 17.25 -2.65
CA PRO A 64 -1.04 17.10 -1.24
C PRO A 64 -0.29 15.88 -0.67
N ILE A 65 0.49 16.13 0.38
CA ILE A 65 1.24 15.11 1.10
C ILE A 65 0.64 15.00 2.51
N LEU A 66 0.21 13.81 2.90
CA LEU A 66 -0.20 13.55 4.28
C LEU A 66 1.05 13.58 5.17
N ARG A 67 1.21 14.68 5.93
CA ARG A 67 2.47 15.04 6.59
C ARG A 67 3.04 13.93 7.46
N ILE A 68 2.18 13.30 8.28
CA ILE A 68 2.61 12.35 9.32
C ILE A 68 3.20 11.05 8.75
N ILE A 69 2.87 10.68 7.52
CA ILE A 69 3.41 9.50 6.83
C ILE A 69 4.16 9.82 5.54
N ASN A 70 4.24 11.10 5.17
CA ASN A 70 4.89 11.60 3.97
C ASN A 70 4.47 10.86 2.68
N LEU A 71 3.18 10.53 2.55
CA LEU A 71 2.62 9.93 1.33
C LEU A 71 1.80 10.97 0.54
N GLU A 72 1.94 10.95 -0.78
CA GLU A 72 1.10 11.73 -1.67
C GLU A 72 -0.32 11.18 -1.67
N VAL A 73 -1.28 12.06 -1.41
CA VAL A 73 -2.72 11.75 -1.51
C VAL A 73 -3.18 12.04 -2.94
N LEU A 74 -3.80 11.06 -3.57
CA LEU A 74 -4.32 11.17 -4.92
C LEU A 74 -5.79 11.53 -4.95
N GLU A 75 -6.56 11.04 -3.97
CA GLU A 75 -8.00 11.24 -3.93
C GLU A 75 -8.54 10.95 -2.53
N PHE A 76 -9.60 11.65 -2.13
CA PHE A 76 -10.38 11.35 -0.94
C PHE A 76 -11.76 10.81 -1.34
N PHE A 77 -12.08 9.58 -0.96
CA PHE A 77 -13.37 8.95 -1.20
C PHE A 77 -14.24 9.07 0.05
N LEU A 78 -14.95 10.19 0.14
CA LEU A 78 -15.72 10.56 1.32
C LEU A 78 -16.85 9.57 1.63
N GLU A 79 -17.55 9.08 0.60
CA GLU A 79 -18.64 8.10 0.75
C GLU A 79 -18.15 6.78 1.34
N LYS A 80 -16.93 6.36 0.98
CA LYS A 80 -16.29 5.16 1.49
C LYS A 80 -15.50 5.41 2.77
N SER A 81 -15.36 6.67 3.19
CA SER A 81 -14.40 7.08 4.23
C SER A 81 -12.99 6.53 3.97
N THR A 82 -12.51 6.62 2.73
CA THR A 82 -11.16 6.18 2.37
C THR A 82 -10.38 7.29 1.66
N MET A 83 -9.06 7.12 1.55
CA MET A 83 -8.20 7.96 0.71
C MET A 83 -7.25 7.09 -0.10
N ARG A 84 -6.97 7.51 -1.33
CA ARG A 84 -5.99 6.88 -2.20
C ARG A 84 -4.64 7.56 -2.04
N VAL A 85 -3.60 6.78 -1.83
CA VAL A 85 -2.22 7.29 -1.67
C VAL A 85 -1.24 6.57 -2.58
N ASN A 86 -0.14 7.23 -2.93
CA ASN A 86 0.99 6.59 -3.60
C ASN A 86 1.89 5.87 -2.59
N GLN A 87 2.25 4.63 -2.89
CA GLN A 87 3.08 3.76 -2.06
C GLN A 87 4.19 3.09 -2.87
N SER A 88 5.34 2.86 -2.24
CA SER A 88 6.53 2.30 -2.91
C SER A 88 6.42 0.80 -3.20
N VAL A 89 7.08 0.39 -4.29
CA VAL A 89 7.31 -1.01 -4.66
C VAL A 89 8.63 -1.50 -4.08
N ILE A 90 8.63 -2.66 -3.43
CA ILE A 90 9.85 -3.31 -2.97
C ILE A 90 10.37 -4.22 -4.08
N ARG A 91 11.66 -4.10 -4.39
CA ARG A 91 12.35 -4.87 -5.43
C ARG A 91 13.55 -5.58 -4.82
N SER A 92 13.70 -6.85 -5.14
CA SER A 92 14.86 -7.66 -4.80
C SER A 92 15.45 -8.29 -6.07
N CYS A 93 16.71 -8.01 -6.37
CA CYS A 93 17.40 -8.59 -7.54
C CYS A 93 18.49 -9.59 -7.14
N GLN A 94 18.56 -9.94 -5.86
CA GLN A 94 19.55 -10.84 -5.31
C GLN A 94 18.80 -12.06 -4.76
N ASP A 95 19.41 -13.23 -4.81
CA ASP A 95 18.88 -14.45 -4.18
C ASP A 95 19.09 -14.45 -2.65
N LYS A 96 18.93 -13.29 -2.02
CA LYS A 96 18.98 -13.08 -0.58
C LYS A 96 17.61 -12.63 -0.10
N ILE A 97 17.33 -12.93 1.17
CA ILE A 97 16.13 -12.42 1.83
C ILE A 97 16.18 -10.89 1.79
N THR A 98 15.12 -10.29 1.26
CA THR A 98 14.95 -8.83 1.27
C THR A 98 13.82 -8.50 2.22
N GLU A 99 14.10 -7.62 3.17
CA GLU A 99 13.14 -7.15 4.14
C GLU A 99 12.97 -5.64 4.01
N ALA A 100 11.73 -5.19 4.07
CA ALA A 100 11.41 -3.78 4.03
C ALA A 100 10.18 -3.50 4.88
N SER A 101 10.18 -2.36 5.56
CA SER A 101 8.99 -1.91 6.30
C SER A 101 8.08 -1.10 5.39
N PHE A 102 6.78 -1.34 5.50
CA PHE A 102 5.77 -0.45 4.92
C PHE A 102 5.49 0.73 5.87
N VAL A 103 4.71 1.70 5.40
CA VAL A 103 4.27 2.82 6.23
C VAL A 103 3.56 2.33 7.50
N ASN A 104 3.88 2.93 8.65
CA ASN A 104 3.33 2.55 9.93
C ASN A 104 2.12 3.43 10.29
N LEU A 105 0.95 2.81 10.45
CA LEU A 105 -0.30 3.47 10.82
C LEU A 105 -0.76 3.16 12.26
N GLU A 106 0.04 2.46 13.09
CA GLU A 106 -0.36 1.97 14.43
C GLU A 106 -1.00 3.06 15.30
N LYS A 107 -0.34 4.22 15.36
CA LYS A 107 -0.75 5.38 16.17
C LYS A 107 -1.69 6.35 15.43
N LEU A 108 -2.13 5.98 14.23
CA LEU A 108 -2.98 6.78 13.36
C LEU A 108 -4.41 6.25 13.33
N PRO A 109 -5.40 7.11 13.03
CA PRO A 109 -6.79 6.71 12.88
C PRO A 109 -7.07 6.09 11.49
N PHE A 110 -6.11 5.35 10.96
CA PHE A 110 -6.07 4.89 9.57
C PHE A 110 -5.72 3.39 9.52
N TYR A 111 -6.23 2.70 8.50
CA TYR A 111 -5.91 1.30 8.19
C TYR A 111 -5.71 1.11 6.70
N PHE A 112 -4.94 0.11 6.29
CA PHE A 112 -5.01 -0.34 4.91
C PHE A 112 -6.39 -0.96 4.67
N SER A 113 -7.10 -0.54 3.61
CA SER A 113 -8.39 -1.14 3.27
C SER A 113 -8.20 -2.60 2.91
N TYR A 114 -8.81 -3.50 3.69
CA TYR A 114 -8.73 -4.94 3.45
C TYR A 114 -9.57 -5.39 2.24
N HIS A 115 -10.59 -4.60 1.89
CA HIS A 115 -11.46 -4.84 0.75
C HIS A 115 -10.88 -4.30 -0.55
N ASP A 116 -10.34 -3.08 -0.51
CA ASP A 116 -9.94 -2.37 -1.73
C ASP A 116 -8.50 -2.66 -2.13
N ASN A 117 -7.67 -3.21 -1.24
CA ASN A 117 -6.28 -3.53 -1.57
C ASN A 117 -6.02 -5.03 -1.71
N ILE A 118 -5.00 -5.36 -2.48
CA ILE A 118 -4.42 -6.70 -2.62
C ILE A 118 -2.90 -6.61 -2.43
N PHE A 119 -2.33 -7.57 -1.72
CA PHE A 119 -0.89 -7.75 -1.63
C PHE A 119 -0.44 -8.65 -2.77
N SER A 120 0.61 -8.28 -3.50
CA SER A 120 1.04 -9.00 -4.70
C SER A 120 2.55 -9.20 -4.72
N GLY A 121 2.97 -10.34 -5.25
CA GLY A 121 4.36 -10.68 -5.54
C GLY A 121 4.54 -10.99 -7.02
N ILE A 122 5.61 -10.48 -7.63
CA ILE A 122 6.00 -10.82 -9.01
C ILE A 122 7.42 -11.40 -8.95
N GLY A 123 7.66 -12.43 -9.74
CA GLY A 123 8.96 -13.08 -9.87
C GLY A 123 8.85 -14.59 -9.74
N CYS A 124 9.94 -15.26 -10.10
CA CYS A 124 10.01 -16.71 -10.06
C CYS A 124 10.37 -17.21 -8.67
N ASN A 125 9.82 -18.37 -8.28
CA ASN A 125 10.19 -19.05 -7.04
C ASN A 125 10.22 -18.08 -5.85
N ASN A 126 9.13 -17.34 -5.66
CA ASN A 126 9.07 -16.20 -4.75
C ASN A 126 8.02 -16.47 -3.66
N LEU A 127 8.45 -16.40 -2.40
CA LEU A 127 7.58 -16.27 -1.25
C LEU A 127 7.57 -14.81 -0.80
N ALA A 128 6.49 -14.11 -1.12
CA ALA A 128 6.22 -12.76 -0.67
C ALA A 128 5.32 -12.81 0.57
N SER A 129 5.78 -12.28 1.70
CA SER A 129 5.01 -12.33 2.95
C SER A 129 4.96 -10.98 3.66
N MET A 130 3.90 -10.81 4.43
CA MET A 130 3.66 -9.76 5.40
C MET A 130 3.86 -10.33 6.80
N SER A 131 4.56 -9.61 7.67
CA SER A 131 4.73 -9.96 9.08
C SER A 131 4.60 -8.72 9.97
N PRO A 132 4.39 -8.87 11.29
CA PRO A 132 4.50 -7.76 12.21
C PRO A 132 5.94 -7.23 12.27
N ALA A 133 6.13 -6.13 13.02
CA ALA A 133 7.42 -5.45 13.13
C ALA A 133 8.53 -6.31 13.76
N ASP A 134 8.16 -7.26 14.62
CA ASP A 134 9.07 -8.22 15.27
C ASP A 134 9.31 -9.50 14.45
N HIS A 135 8.65 -9.64 13.30
CA HIS A 135 8.70 -10.83 12.45
C HIS A 135 8.33 -12.15 13.15
N ASP A 136 7.59 -12.10 14.26
CA ASP A 136 7.29 -13.28 15.09
C ASP A 136 6.40 -14.32 14.35
N PHE A 137 5.52 -13.84 13.47
CA PHE A 137 4.68 -14.70 12.63
C PHE A 137 4.35 -14.08 11.27
N ILE A 138 3.78 -14.87 10.37
CA ILE A 138 3.32 -14.41 9.06
C ILE A 138 1.85 -13.98 9.17
N LEU A 139 1.56 -12.71 8.87
CA LEU A 139 0.21 -12.15 8.81
C LEU A 139 -0.56 -12.62 7.57
N GLY A 140 0.16 -12.79 6.47
CA GLY A 140 -0.37 -13.19 5.18
C GLY A 140 0.73 -13.14 4.13
N GLY A 141 0.51 -13.77 2.98
CA GLY A 141 1.50 -13.82 1.92
C GLY A 141 1.04 -14.70 0.78
N CYS A 142 1.86 -14.74 -0.27
CA CYS A 142 1.61 -15.59 -1.42
C CYS A 142 2.92 -16.17 -1.96
N LEU A 143 2.76 -17.23 -2.76
CA LEU A 143 3.84 -17.93 -3.40
C LEU A 143 3.67 -17.90 -4.92
N SER A 144 4.74 -17.65 -5.65
CA SER A 144 4.80 -17.89 -7.09
C SER A 144 5.92 -18.87 -7.46
N ILE A 145 5.63 -19.73 -8.42
CA ILE A 145 6.58 -20.68 -9.03
C ILE A 145 6.76 -20.35 -10.51
N CYS A 146 7.72 -20.99 -11.17
CA CYS A 146 7.73 -21.05 -12.63
C CYS A 146 7.85 -22.50 -13.09
N ASP A 147 7.18 -22.81 -14.18
CA ASP A 147 7.45 -24.03 -14.94
C ASP A 147 7.81 -23.60 -16.37
N PRO A 148 9.03 -23.90 -16.87
CA PRO A 148 9.42 -23.59 -18.25
C PRO A 148 8.47 -24.18 -19.31
N ARG A 149 7.72 -25.22 -18.95
CA ARG A 149 6.72 -25.88 -19.80
C ARG A 149 5.37 -25.18 -19.74
N ASN A 150 5.09 -24.46 -18.66
CA ASN A 150 3.85 -23.71 -18.48
C ASN A 150 4.08 -22.23 -18.82
N LYS A 151 4.17 -21.96 -20.13
CA LYS A 151 4.20 -20.60 -20.68
C LYS A 151 2.76 -20.12 -20.81
N THR A 152 2.12 -19.81 -19.69
CA THR A 152 0.84 -19.11 -19.74
C THR A 152 1.09 -17.69 -20.23
N ASP A 153 0.58 -17.36 -21.42
CA ASP A 153 0.46 -15.98 -21.94
C ASP A 153 -0.68 -15.20 -21.27
N ASP A 154 -1.29 -15.77 -20.24
CA ASP A 154 -2.45 -15.23 -19.57
C ASP A 154 -2.02 -14.35 -18.39
N ASP A 155 -2.45 -13.09 -18.36
CA ASP A 155 -2.21 -12.12 -17.27
C ASP A 155 -2.88 -12.53 -15.94
N SER A 156 -3.50 -13.72 -15.90
CA SER A 156 -4.07 -14.31 -14.70
C SER A 156 -2.96 -14.59 -13.68
N CYS A 157 -2.82 -13.70 -12.70
CA CYS A 157 -1.82 -13.82 -11.65
C CYS A 157 -2.17 -14.95 -10.65
N ASN A 158 -1.96 -16.19 -11.08
CA ASN A 158 -2.53 -17.41 -10.50
C ASN A 158 -1.50 -18.26 -9.72
N GLY A 159 -0.32 -17.72 -9.43
CA GLY A 159 0.77 -18.44 -8.78
C GLY A 159 1.91 -18.82 -9.73
N ILE A 160 1.80 -18.56 -11.03
CA ILE A 160 2.89 -18.75 -11.99
C ILE A 160 3.48 -17.39 -12.36
N GLY A 161 4.75 -17.16 -12.05
CA GLY A 161 5.44 -15.90 -12.30
C GLY A 161 4.98 -14.70 -11.45
N CYS A 162 3.78 -14.76 -10.86
CA CYS A 162 3.29 -13.81 -9.87
C CYS A 162 2.24 -14.46 -8.96
N CYS A 163 1.91 -13.80 -7.86
CA CYS A 163 0.92 -14.25 -6.89
C CYS A 163 0.22 -13.07 -6.20
N LYS A 164 -0.95 -13.34 -5.60
CA LYS A 164 -1.74 -12.36 -4.84
C LYS A 164 -2.16 -12.95 -3.49
N ALA A 165 -2.28 -12.10 -2.47
CA ALA A 165 -2.80 -12.42 -1.15
C ALA A 165 -3.77 -11.34 -0.67
N GLY A 166 -4.81 -11.77 0.04
CA GLY A 166 -5.72 -10.85 0.73
C GLY A 166 -5.00 -10.05 1.80
N VAL A 167 -5.46 -8.82 2.01
CA VAL A 167 -4.97 -7.96 3.09
C VAL A 167 -5.72 -8.31 4.38
N PRO A 168 -5.02 -8.61 5.50
CA PRO A 168 -5.67 -8.85 6.78
C PRO A 168 -6.57 -7.70 7.24
N TRP A 169 -7.64 -8.03 7.95
CA TRP A 169 -8.52 -7.05 8.57
C TRP A 169 -7.75 -6.22 9.61
N ALA A 170 -8.10 -4.94 9.74
CA ALA A 170 -7.46 -3.99 10.67
C ALA A 170 -5.91 -3.90 10.56
N LEU A 171 -5.35 -4.15 9.37
CA LEU A 171 -3.92 -4.00 9.14
C LEU A 171 -3.49 -2.53 9.24
N LYS A 172 -2.60 -2.22 10.18
CA LYS A 172 -2.03 -0.88 10.39
C LYS A 172 -0.56 -0.77 10.05
N SER A 173 0.20 -1.83 10.26
CA SER A 173 1.64 -1.85 10.01
C SER A 173 2.05 -3.28 9.67
N PHE A 174 2.99 -3.41 8.75
CA PHE A 174 3.59 -4.69 8.41
C PHE A 174 4.97 -4.49 7.79
N ASN A 175 5.81 -5.48 7.98
CA ASN A 175 7.04 -5.66 7.22
C ASN A 175 6.77 -6.63 6.07
N ILE A 176 7.54 -6.47 5.00
CA ILE A 176 7.56 -7.35 3.85
C ILE A 176 8.81 -8.21 3.90
N SER A 177 8.69 -9.49 3.56
CA SER A 177 9.82 -10.36 3.27
C SER A 177 9.66 -10.93 1.86
N ILE A 178 10.74 -10.88 1.09
CA ILE A 178 10.88 -11.54 -0.22
C ILE A 178 11.89 -12.67 -0.05
N ARG A 179 11.47 -13.92 -0.26
CA ARG A 179 12.31 -15.10 -0.10
C ARG A 179 12.29 -15.96 -1.36
N SER A 180 13.46 -16.43 -1.78
CA SER A 180 13.54 -17.46 -2.81
C SER A 180 13.15 -18.81 -2.24
N ILE A 181 12.31 -19.56 -2.94
CA ILE A 181 12.00 -20.94 -2.59
C ILE A 181 12.70 -21.90 -3.56
N ASN A 182 13.35 -22.92 -3.02
CA ASN A 182 13.94 -23.96 -3.86
C ASN A 182 12.85 -24.98 -4.20
N THR A 183 12.31 -24.93 -5.41
CA THR A 183 11.41 -25.97 -5.93
C THR A 183 12.26 -27.05 -6.60
N ALA A 184 12.20 -28.28 -6.08
CA ALA A 184 12.94 -29.42 -6.63
C ALA A 184 12.28 -29.95 -7.93
N THR A 185 12.11 -29.10 -8.93
CA THR A 185 11.81 -29.50 -10.30
C THR A 185 13.03 -29.18 -11.16
N SER A 186 14.12 -29.86 -10.84
CA SER A 186 15.30 -29.94 -11.68
C SER A 186 14.97 -30.73 -12.95
N SER A 187 14.68 -30.03 -14.04
CA SER A 187 14.99 -30.52 -15.38
C SER A 187 15.91 -29.50 -16.03
N SER A 188 17.19 -29.84 -15.97
CA SER A 188 18.32 -29.19 -16.61
C SER A 188 18.08 -28.91 -18.10
N SER A 189 18.03 -27.63 -18.47
CA SER A 189 18.53 -27.17 -19.77
C SER A 189 18.79 -25.67 -19.74
N GLY A 190 20.06 -25.31 -19.56
CA GLY A 190 20.70 -24.21 -20.29
C GLY A 190 19.95 -22.89 -20.43
N SER A 191 19.71 -22.21 -19.31
CA SER A 191 20.03 -20.79 -19.20
C SER A 191 20.31 -20.55 -17.73
N GLN A 192 21.37 -19.82 -17.44
CA GLN A 192 21.56 -19.24 -16.11
C GLN A 192 20.20 -18.70 -15.61
N GLU A 193 19.79 -18.97 -14.38
CA GLU A 193 18.77 -18.16 -13.70
C GLU A 193 19.39 -16.77 -13.44
N GLU A 194 19.70 -16.06 -14.52
CA GLU A 194 20.22 -14.72 -14.51
C GLU A 194 19.08 -13.79 -14.08
N GLY A 195 19.02 -13.50 -12.79
CA GLY A 195 18.70 -12.17 -12.28
C GLY A 195 17.35 -11.56 -12.67
N LYS A 196 16.25 -12.31 -12.70
CA LYS A 196 14.92 -11.69 -12.72
C LYS A 196 14.56 -11.23 -11.32
N CYS A 197 14.63 -9.92 -11.11
CA CYS A 197 14.23 -9.31 -9.85
C CYS A 197 12.81 -9.72 -9.46
N LYS A 198 12.63 -9.93 -8.17
CA LYS A 198 11.34 -10.15 -7.51
C LYS A 198 10.81 -8.80 -7.04
N TYR A 199 9.51 -8.63 -7.12
CA TYR A 199 8.82 -7.42 -6.71
C TYR A 199 7.73 -7.79 -5.73
N THR A 200 7.50 -6.94 -4.74
CA THR A 200 6.43 -7.12 -3.78
C THR A 200 5.86 -5.78 -3.39
N PHE A 201 4.54 -5.70 -3.36
CA PHE A 201 3.82 -4.44 -3.18
C PHE A 201 2.38 -4.70 -2.75
N MET A 202 1.77 -3.65 -2.19
CA MET A 202 0.32 -3.55 -2.02
C MET A 202 -0.21 -2.60 -3.06
N VAL A 203 -1.37 -2.90 -3.64
CA VAL A 203 -2.02 -2.09 -4.66
C VAL A 203 -3.54 -2.16 -4.50
N GLU A 204 -4.25 -1.11 -4.90
CA GLU A 204 -5.69 -1.08 -5.09
C GLU A 204 -6.11 -2.15 -6.10
N LYS A 205 -7.21 -2.86 -5.83
CA LYS A 205 -7.81 -3.81 -6.76
C LYS A 205 -8.44 -3.05 -7.93
N GLU A 206 -8.33 -3.63 -9.11
CA GLU A 206 -9.14 -3.24 -10.27
C GLU A 206 -10.62 -3.57 -10.06
#